data_AF-A0A1H7JX69-F1
#
_entry.id   AF-A0A1H7JX69-F1
#
_cell.length_a   1.000
_cell.length_b   1.000
_cell.length_c   1.000
_cell.angle_alpha   90.00
_cell.angle_beta   90.00
_cell.angle_gamma   90.00
#
_symmetry.space_group_name_H-M   'P 1'
#
loop_
_entity.id
_entity.type
_entity.pdbx_description
1 polymer ?
#
loop_
_entity_poly.entity_id
_entity_poly.type
_entity_poly.pdbx_seq_one_letter_code
_entity_poly.pdbx_strand_id
1 'polypeptide(L)'
;MEALKLHVGDASLVELDANQLRSKRITLYDGPIESVLKEEFGTLEATTRLYGQVWTSGPQVVIRYYEAHPPDSVKLPICAVARLSYDQMKKRPESQPGTAILDGSIAAAYVVDAFR
;
A
#
# COMPACT_ATOMS: atom_id res chain seq x y z
N MET A 1 10.89 7.52 11.16
CA MET A 1 11.19 6.08 11.05
C MET A 1 12.70 5.91 10.86
N GLU A 2 13.48 6.44 11.80
CA GLU A 2 14.92 6.69 11.63
C GLU A 2 15.76 5.40 11.57
N ALA A 3 15.43 4.40 12.40
CA ALA A 3 16.07 3.08 12.35
C ALA A 3 15.90 2.37 11.00
N LEU A 4 14.80 2.67 10.28
CA LEU A 4 14.53 2.16 8.93
C LEU A 4 15.06 3.08 7.83
N LYS A 5 15.70 4.20 8.19
CA LYS A 5 16.11 5.28 7.27
C LYS A 5 14.97 5.78 6.38
N LEU A 6 13.76 5.86 6.94
CA LEU A 6 12.55 6.34 6.28
C LEU A 6 12.17 7.73 6.80
N HIS A 7 12.06 8.68 5.86
CA HIS A 7 11.70 10.08 6.09
C HIS A 7 10.34 10.41 5.50
N VAL A 8 9.66 11.41 6.06
CA VAL A 8 8.37 11.89 5.54
C VAL A 8 8.50 12.33 4.10
N GLY A 9 7.65 11.78 3.23
CA GLY A 9 7.68 12.02 1.78
C GLY A 9 8.47 10.98 0.99
N ASP A 10 9.30 10.14 1.63
CA ASP A 10 9.92 9.00 0.94
C ASP A 10 8.83 8.10 0.38
N ALA A 11 9.08 7.54 -0.80
CA ALA A 11 8.12 6.71 -1.51
C ALA A 11 8.79 5.48 -2.13
N SER A 12 8.04 4.38 -2.19
CA SER A 12 8.46 3.17 -2.91
C SER A 12 7.26 2.50 -3.58
N LEU A 13 7.52 1.74 -4.64
CA LEU A 13 6.47 1.01 -5.36
C LEU A 13 6.08 -0.26 -4.63
N VAL A 14 4.77 -0.51 -4.57
CA VAL A 14 4.19 -1.68 -3.92
C VAL A 14 3.20 -2.38 -4.84
N GLU A 15 3.17 -3.70 -4.82
CA GLU A 15 2.01 -4.47 -5.26
C GLU A 15 0.95 -4.40 -4.15
N LEU A 16 -0.23 -3.87 -4.49
CA LEU A 16 -1.28 -3.51 -3.54
C LEU A 16 -1.84 -4.72 -2.79
N ASP A 17 -2.06 -5.85 -3.46
CA ASP A 17 -2.57 -7.07 -2.83
C ASP A 17 -1.71 -8.27 -3.20
N ALA A 18 -1.13 -8.90 -2.17
CA ALA A 18 -0.35 -10.11 -2.25
C ALA A 18 -1.06 -11.28 -2.95
N ASN A 19 -2.39 -11.29 -2.99
CA ASN A 19 -3.18 -12.32 -3.65
C ASN A 19 -3.45 -12.03 -5.14
N GLN A 20 -3.12 -10.82 -5.61
CA GLN A 20 -3.44 -10.35 -6.96
C GLN A 20 -2.22 -9.75 -7.69
N LEU A 21 -1.01 -10.23 -7.36
CA LEU A 21 0.25 -9.73 -7.91
C LEU A 21 0.26 -9.68 -9.44
N ARG A 22 0.80 -8.58 -10.00
CA ARG A 22 0.97 -8.37 -11.45
C ARG A 22 -0.33 -8.41 -12.26
N SER A 23 -1.48 -8.29 -11.61
CA SER A 23 -2.77 -8.26 -12.28
C SER A 23 -2.99 -6.91 -12.96
N LYS A 24 -3.49 -6.93 -14.20
CA LYS A 24 -3.84 -5.71 -14.95
C LYS A 24 -5.04 -4.97 -14.35
N ARG A 25 -5.81 -5.66 -13.51
CA ARG A 25 -6.96 -5.15 -12.79
C ARG A 25 -7.08 -5.92 -11.49
N ILE A 26 -7.33 -5.21 -10.40
CA ILE A 26 -7.54 -5.81 -9.08
C ILE A 26 -8.84 -5.31 -8.46
N THR A 27 -9.38 -6.10 -7.54
CA THR A 27 -10.47 -5.70 -6.67
C THR A 27 -9.94 -5.65 -5.24
N LEU A 28 -9.94 -4.46 -4.65
CA LEU A 28 -9.67 -4.27 -3.23
C LEU A 28 -10.97 -4.31 -2.43
N TYR A 29 -10.87 -4.77 -1.20
CA TYR A 29 -11.99 -4.88 -0.25
C TYR A 29 -11.69 -4.02 0.96
N ASP A 30 -12.71 -3.38 1.53
CA ASP A 30 -12.59 -2.73 2.83
C ASP A 30 -12.14 -3.76 3.87
N GLY A 31 -11.01 -3.51 4.52
CA GLY A 31 -10.45 -4.51 5.43
C GLY A 31 -8.92 -4.49 5.53
N PRO A 32 -8.37 -5.47 6.26
CA PRO A 32 -6.94 -5.70 6.31
C PRO A 32 -6.38 -6.03 4.93
N ILE A 33 -5.13 -5.65 4.68
CA ILE A 33 -4.43 -5.98 3.44
C ILE A 33 -2.98 -6.33 3.71
N GLU A 34 -2.46 -7.18 2.83
CA GLU A 34 -1.04 -7.48 2.71
C GLU A 34 -0.57 -7.03 1.33
N SER A 35 0.33 -6.04 1.30
CA SER A 35 1.00 -5.56 0.09
C SER A 35 2.45 -6.06 0.07
N VAL A 36 3.11 -5.94 -1.09
CA VAL A 36 4.50 -6.38 -1.26
C VAL A 36 5.33 -5.25 -1.85
N LEU A 37 6.45 -4.90 -1.21
CA LEU A 37 7.41 -3.97 -1.78
C LEU A 37 7.97 -4.52 -3.10
N LYS A 38 7.96 -3.68 -4.15
CA LYS A 38 8.62 -4.00 -5.42
C LYS A 38 10.08 -3.56 -5.46
N GLU A 39 10.38 -2.53 -4.68
CA GLU A 39 11.66 -1.85 -4.63
C GLU A 39 12.02 -1.60 -3.16
N GLU A 40 13.24 -1.17 -2.90
CA GLU A 40 13.68 -0.82 -1.55
C GLU A 40 12.85 0.35 -0.99
N PHE A 41 12.68 0.37 0.34
CA PHE A 41 12.03 1.46 1.05
C PHE A 41 12.81 1.76 2.33
N GLY A 42 13.77 2.68 2.23
CA GLY A 42 14.77 2.88 3.28
C GLY A 42 15.67 1.65 3.41
N THR A 43 15.70 1.02 4.57
CA THR A 43 16.42 -0.25 4.79
C THR A 43 15.55 -1.49 4.52
N LEU A 44 14.28 -1.33 4.17
CA LEU A 44 13.39 -2.44 3.83
C LEU A 44 13.69 -2.89 2.41
N GLU A 45 14.02 -4.16 2.24
CA GLU A 45 14.32 -4.72 0.93
C GLU A 45 13.04 -4.97 0.10
N ALA A 46 13.22 -5.12 -1.21
CA ALA A 46 12.16 -5.61 -2.08
C ALA A 46 11.60 -6.95 -1.54
N THR A 47 10.33 -7.25 -1.81
CA THR A 47 9.57 -8.40 -1.29
C THR A 47 9.15 -8.32 0.19
N THR A 48 9.57 -7.30 0.94
CA THR A 48 9.02 -6.98 2.26
C THR A 48 7.49 -6.89 2.20
N ARG A 49 6.81 -7.58 3.12
CA ARG A 49 5.35 -7.51 3.26
C ARG A 49 4.96 -6.26 4.02
N LEU A 50 4.00 -5.49 3.51
CA LEU A 50 3.39 -4.38 4.23
C LEU A 50 1.99 -4.78 4.67
N TYR A 51 1.72 -4.71 5.96
CA TYR A 51 0.39 -4.96 6.52
C TYR A 51 -0.30 -3.64 6.83
N GLY A 52 -1.57 -3.58 6.47
CA GLY A 52 -2.33 -2.34 6.51
C GLY A 52 -3.83 -2.56 6.52
N GLN A 53 -4.52 -1.45 6.32
CA GLN A 53 -5.98 -1.38 6.22
C GLN A 53 -6.35 -0.58 4.96
N VAL A 54 -7.39 -1.05 4.27
CA VAL A 54 -7.97 -0.43 3.08
C VAL A 54 -9.27 0.27 3.45
N TRP A 55 -9.49 1.43 2.83
CA TRP A 55 -10.76 2.14 2.81
C TRP A 55 -11.15 2.46 1.36
N THR A 56 -12.38 2.11 1.00
CA THR A 56 -12.95 2.21 -0.35
C THR A 56 -14.21 3.09 -0.39
N SER A 57 -14.61 3.71 0.72
CA SER A 57 -15.84 4.52 0.80
C SER A 57 -15.82 5.79 -0.08
N GLY A 58 -14.64 6.37 -0.30
CA GLY A 58 -14.45 7.55 -1.15
C GLY A 58 -14.34 7.22 -2.65
N PRO A 59 -14.17 8.23 -3.53
CA PRO A 59 -13.93 8.04 -4.97
C PRO A 59 -12.54 7.45 -5.28
N GLN A 60 -11.66 7.42 -4.29
CA GLN A 60 -10.31 6.88 -4.37
C GLN A 60 -10.08 5.95 -3.19
N VAL A 61 -9.27 4.92 -3.42
CA VAL A 61 -8.82 4.01 -2.37
C VAL A 61 -7.75 4.70 -1.54
N VAL A 62 -7.82 4.50 -0.23
CA VAL A 62 -6.75 4.85 0.70
C VAL A 62 -6.31 3.57 1.39
N ILE A 63 -5.00 3.33 1.43
CA ILE A 63 -4.41 2.25 2.21
C ILE A 63 -3.44 2.86 3.20
N ARG A 64 -3.55 2.49 4.47
CA ARG A 64 -2.58 2.87 5.51
C ARG A 64 -1.84 1.62 5.95
N TYR A 65 -0.52 1.64 5.87
CA TYR A 65 0.36 0.57 6.30
C TYR A 65 0.97 0.90 7.66
N TYR A 66 0.80 -0.02 8.61
CA TYR A 66 1.25 0.14 10.00
C TYR A 66 2.38 -0.83 10.37
N GLU A 67 2.59 -1.89 9.59
CA GLU A 67 3.62 -2.90 9.82
C GLU A 67 4.34 -3.25 8.51
N ALA A 68 5.65 -3.41 8.58
CA ALA A 68 6.49 -4.00 7.54
C ALA A 68 7.14 -5.28 8.07
N HIS A 69 7.23 -6.30 7.24
CA HIS A 69 7.85 -7.58 7.58
C HIS A 69 8.82 -7.96 6.46
N PRO A 70 10.11 -7.59 6.61
CA PRO A 70 11.15 -8.06 5.71
C PRO A 70 11.25 -9.59 5.76
N PRO A 71 11.70 -10.22 4.68
CA PRO A 71 12.06 -11.64 4.69
C PRO A 71 12.92 -11.99 5.92
N ASP A 72 12.60 -13.10 6.58
CA ASP A 72 13.38 -13.66 7.69
C ASP A 72 13.67 -12.70 8.86
N SER A 73 12.87 -11.64 9.02
CA SER A 73 13.04 -10.62 10.06
C SER A 73 11.82 -10.51 10.96
N VAL A 74 11.90 -9.66 11.97
CA VAL A 74 10.74 -9.31 12.80
C VAL A 74 9.85 -8.30 12.09
N LYS A 75 8.60 -8.21 12.53
CA LYS A 75 7.69 -7.14 12.13
C LYS A 75 8.18 -5.81 12.71
N LEU A 76 8.18 -4.77 11.87
CA LEU A 76 8.66 -3.44 12.17
C LEU A 76 7.50 -2.44 11.98
N PRO A 77 7.23 -1.55 12.94
CA PRO A 77 6.18 -0.56 12.78
C PRO A 77 6.57 0.47 11.71
N ILE A 78 5.61 0.84 10.86
CA ILE A 78 5.79 1.89 9.85
C ILE A 78 4.58 2.84 9.83
N CYS A 79 4.74 3.98 9.17
CA CYS A 79 3.63 4.89 8.88
C CYS A 79 3.70 5.29 7.42
N ALA A 80 2.99 4.56 6.57
CA ALA A 80 2.95 4.82 5.14
C ALA A 80 1.53 4.75 4.57
N VAL A 81 1.29 5.45 3.45
CA VAL A 81 -0.01 5.56 2.82
C VAL A 81 0.12 5.36 1.32
N ALA A 82 -0.67 4.45 0.74
CA ALA A 82 -0.96 4.47 -0.69
C ALA A 82 -2.27 5.25 -0.90
N ARG A 83 -2.18 6.34 -1.68
CA ARG A 83 -3.31 7.23 -2.00
C ARG A 83 -3.17 7.75 -3.42
N LEU A 84 -4.20 8.46 -3.91
CA LEU A 84 -4.28 8.98 -5.28
C LEU A 84 -2.99 9.73 -5.66
N SER A 85 -2.19 9.08 -6.50
CA SER A 85 -1.04 9.62 -7.21
C SER A 85 -1.08 8.98 -8.59
N TYR A 86 -0.91 9.78 -9.64
CA TYR A 86 -1.03 9.33 -11.03
C TYR A 86 -2.33 8.55 -11.33
N ASP A 87 -3.44 8.89 -10.65
CA ASP A 87 -4.74 8.23 -10.77
C ASP A 87 -4.79 6.72 -10.43
N GLN A 88 -3.70 6.11 -9.95
CA GLN A 88 -3.60 4.66 -9.70
C GLN A 88 -4.61 4.16 -8.65
N MET A 89 -5.00 5.02 -7.72
CA MET A 89 -5.94 4.68 -6.64
C MET A 89 -7.37 5.14 -6.92
N LYS A 90 -7.66 5.63 -8.13
CA LYS A 90 -9.00 6.07 -8.51
C LYS A 90 -9.89 4.86 -8.75
N LYS A 91 -11.04 4.80 -8.07
CA LYS A 91 -11.99 3.71 -8.25
C LYS A 91 -12.64 3.79 -9.61
N ARG A 92 -12.86 2.63 -10.22
CA ARG A 92 -13.74 2.54 -11.39
C ARG A 92 -15.22 2.73 -11.00
N PRO A 93 -16.05 3.33 -11.87
CA PRO A 93 -17.47 3.62 -11.59
C PRO A 93 -18.31 2.40 -11.18
N GLU A 94 -17.97 1.21 -11.68
CA GLU A 94 -18.69 -0.03 -11.38
C GLU A 94 -18.37 -0.65 -10.01
N SER A 95 -17.45 -0.06 -9.24
CA SER A 95 -17.06 -0.55 -7.91
C SER A 95 -18.27 -0.54 -6.96
N GLN A 96 -18.57 -1.69 -6.36
CA GLN A 96 -19.67 -1.82 -5.40
C GLN A 96 -19.28 -1.27 -4.01
N PRO A 97 -20.24 -0.93 -3.15
CA PRO A 97 -19.95 -0.56 -1.76
C PRO A 97 -19.06 -1.61 -1.05
N GLY A 98 -18.06 -1.15 -0.29
CA GLY A 98 -17.08 -2.02 0.37
C GLY A 98 -15.99 -2.59 -0.55
N THR A 99 -15.99 -2.22 -1.84
CA THR A 99 -15.01 -2.68 -2.82
C THR A 99 -14.49 -1.54 -3.68
N ALA A 100 -13.34 -1.76 -4.31
CA ALA A 100 -12.75 -0.86 -5.28
C ALA A 100 -12.06 -1.65 -6.40
N ILE A 101 -12.50 -1.42 -7.64
CA ILE A 101 -11.83 -1.95 -8.82
C ILE A 101 -10.83 -0.89 -9.30
N LEU A 102 -9.55 -1.29 -9.43
CA LEU A 102 -8.46 -0.44 -9.91
C LEU A 102 -7.88 -1.01 -11.22
N ASP A 103 -7.45 -0.13 -12.14
CA ASP A 103 -6.86 -0.51 -13.43
C ASP A 103 -5.34 -0.82 -13.34
N GLY A 104 -4.88 -1.28 -12.18
CA GLY A 104 -3.51 -1.74 -11.96
C GLY A 104 -3.31 -2.26 -10.53
N SER A 105 -2.34 -3.17 -10.36
CA SER A 105 -1.99 -3.74 -9.06
C SER A 105 -0.90 -2.99 -8.30
N ILE A 106 -0.32 -1.93 -8.90
CA ILE A 106 0.86 -1.24 -8.37
C ILE A 106 0.50 0.20 -8.01
N ALA A 107 0.98 0.64 -6.85
CA ALA A 107 0.94 2.05 -6.47
C ALA A 107 2.22 2.46 -5.71
N ALA A 108 2.41 3.76 -5.54
CA ALA A 108 3.41 4.28 -4.62
C ALA A 108 2.86 4.31 -3.18
N ALA A 109 3.62 3.77 -2.23
CA ALA A 109 3.41 3.97 -0.80
C ALA A 109 4.32 5.11 -0.32
N TYR A 110 3.74 6.11 0.33
CA TYR A 110 4.47 7.29 0.83
C TYR A 110 4.56 7.26 2.35
N VAL A 111 5.73 7.54 2.90
CA VAL A 111 5.89 7.78 4.33
C VAL A 111 5.14 9.05 4.74
N VAL A 112 4.37 8.95 5.81
CA VAL A 112 3.72 10.09 6.46
C VAL A 112 4.13 10.18 7.92
N ASP A 113 4.04 11.38 8.47
CA ASP A 113 4.32 11.63 9.89
C ASP A 113 3.27 10.97 10.81
N ALA A 114 2.00 11.05 10.41
CA ALA A 114 0.88 10.45 11.11
C ALA A 114 -0.29 10.20 10.17
N PHE A 115 -1.16 9.27 10.54
CA PHE A 115 -2.45 9.08 9.88
C PHE A 115 -3.42 10.18 10.31
N ARG A 116 -3.88 10.98 9.35
CA ARG A 116 -4.92 12.01 9.52
C ARG A 116 -6.10 11.63 8.65
#